data_AF-A0A942NKT5-F1
#
_entry.id   AF-A0A942NKT5-F1
#
_cell.length_a   1.000
_cell.length_b   1.000
_cell.length_c   1.000
_cell.angle_alpha   90.00
_cell.angle_beta   90.00
_cell.angle_gamma   90.00
#
_symmetry.space_group_name_H-M   'P 1'
#
loop_
_entity.id
_entity.type
_entity.pdbx_description
1 polymer ?
#
loop_
_entity_poly.entity_id
_entity_poly.type
_entity_poly.pdbx_seq_one_letter_code
_entity_poly.pdbx_strand_id
1 'polypeptide(L)'
;VSHNFKNNDMEERTLKWLDIHEMKVLKQIIIISDRQNGETEIGRILYTRPLTTEYNFIKQQAEEESLGEKNKFERLFQEYPKQANYPNDRIDEIIFNAVKRAYPKSVLRNDSILFNVDLEKIELLKNRNIIKSAIYFSPEFSMVENFYDYVGKEFQAPRISINIYSYYRPDFLEGQIFYANFDVSESNVIEKLETVHFE
;
A
#
# COMPACT_ATOMS: atom_id res chain seq x y z
N VAL A 1 17.28 -42.85 -29.98
CA VAL A 1 17.17 -41.39 -30.19
C VAL A 1 17.19 -40.72 -28.83
N SER A 2 18.38 -40.31 -28.40
CA SER A 2 18.64 -39.58 -27.15
C SER A 2 18.02 -38.18 -27.23
N HIS A 3 17.02 -37.91 -26.40
CA HIS A 3 16.48 -36.56 -26.25
C HIS A 3 17.35 -35.79 -25.26
N ASN A 4 18.23 -34.95 -25.79
CA ASN A 4 18.86 -33.87 -25.04
C ASN A 4 17.76 -32.88 -24.60
N PHE A 5 17.39 -32.92 -23.32
CA PHE A 5 16.78 -31.77 -22.68
C PHE A 5 17.84 -30.68 -22.61
N LYS A 6 17.77 -29.71 -23.54
CA LYS A 6 18.44 -28.42 -23.35
C LYS A 6 17.88 -27.82 -22.06
N ASN A 7 18.75 -27.60 -21.08
CA ASN A 7 18.45 -26.79 -19.91
C ASN A 7 17.95 -25.43 -20.41
N ASN A 8 16.68 -25.12 -20.13
CA ASN A 8 16.15 -23.78 -20.30
C ASN A 8 16.90 -22.83 -19.36
N ASP A 9 17.26 -21.67 -19.90
CA ASP A 9 18.06 -20.60 -19.31
C ASP A 9 17.81 -20.39 -17.80
N MET A 10 18.73 -20.89 -16.97
CA MET A 10 18.76 -20.57 -15.54
C MET A 10 19.56 -19.29 -15.35
N GLU A 11 18.87 -18.19 -15.02
CA GLU A 11 19.52 -16.94 -14.68
C GLU A 11 19.84 -16.93 -13.18
N GLU A 12 21.12 -17.05 -12.82
CA GLU A 12 21.57 -16.86 -11.44
C GLU A 12 21.72 -15.36 -11.13
N ARG A 13 21.02 -14.89 -10.10
CA ARG A 13 21.12 -13.50 -9.63
C ARG A 13 21.69 -13.42 -8.22
N THR A 14 22.63 -12.51 -8.02
CA THR A 14 23.14 -12.20 -6.68
C THR A 14 22.16 -11.29 -5.94
N LEU A 15 21.63 -11.77 -4.82
CA LEU A 15 20.86 -10.99 -3.86
C LEU A 15 21.79 -10.02 -3.12
N LYS A 16 21.49 -8.72 -3.21
CA LYS A 16 22.20 -7.67 -2.48
C LYS A 16 21.19 -6.89 -1.66
N TRP A 17 21.52 -6.70 -0.37
CA TRP A 17 20.81 -5.75 0.47
C TRP A 17 20.93 -4.35 -0.14
N LEU A 18 19.81 -3.64 -0.13
CA LEU A 18 19.76 -2.24 -0.50
C LEU A 18 20.40 -1.37 0.60
N ASP A 19 20.73 -0.13 0.27
CA ASP A 19 21.04 0.86 1.31
C ASP A 19 19.79 1.14 2.15
N ILE A 20 19.96 1.49 3.42
CA ILE A 20 18.84 1.76 4.34
C ILE A 20 17.91 2.86 3.80
N HIS A 21 18.43 3.83 3.04
CA HIS A 21 17.65 4.90 2.44
C HIS A 21 16.83 4.45 1.22
N GLU A 22 17.17 3.31 0.63
CA GLU A 22 16.43 2.69 -0.47
C GLU A 22 15.41 1.66 0.03
N MET A 23 15.57 1.17 1.26
CA MET A 23 14.65 0.21 1.86
C MET A 23 13.29 0.85 2.17
N LYS A 24 12.22 0.17 1.77
CA LYS A 24 10.85 0.68 1.89
C LYS A 24 9.84 -0.42 2.11
N VAL A 25 8.66 -0.04 2.61
CA VAL A 25 7.46 -0.88 2.58
C VAL A 25 6.65 -0.49 1.36
N LEU A 26 6.38 -1.46 0.50
CA LEU A 26 5.42 -1.31 -0.58
C LEU A 26 4.03 -1.62 -0.06
N LYS A 27 3.10 -0.71 -0.34
CA LYS A 27 1.69 -0.78 0.00
C LYS A 27 0.90 -0.94 -1.29
N GLN A 28 0.11 -2.01 -1.35
CA GLN A 28 -0.76 -2.32 -2.47
C GLN A 28 -2.21 -2.29 -1.98
N ILE A 29 -2.97 -1.28 -2.40
CA ILE A 29 -4.41 -1.30 -2.22
C ILE A 29 -5.00 -1.99 -3.45
N ILE A 30 -5.44 -3.23 -3.26
CA ILE A 30 -6.09 -4.02 -4.29
C ILE A 30 -7.56 -3.63 -4.32
N ILE A 31 -7.98 -2.98 -5.40
CA ILE A 31 -9.33 -2.49 -5.59
C ILE A 31 -10.19 -3.66 -6.05
N ILE A 32 -11.18 -4.00 -5.23
CA ILE A 32 -12.12 -5.09 -5.51
C ILE A 32 -13.50 -4.50 -5.76
N SER A 33 -14.04 -4.77 -6.94
CA SER A 33 -15.43 -4.47 -7.27
C SER A 33 -16.32 -5.64 -6.85
N ASP A 34 -17.41 -5.35 -6.17
CA ASP A 34 -18.42 -6.31 -5.71
C ASP A 34 -19.75 -6.17 -6.46
N ARG A 35 -19.68 -5.82 -7.76
CA ARG A 35 -20.86 -5.75 -8.64
C ARG A 35 -21.50 -7.14 -8.81
N GLN A 36 -22.71 -7.15 -9.37
CA GLN A 36 -23.61 -8.32 -9.48
C GLN A 36 -23.00 -9.64 -10.00
N ASN A 37 -21.79 -9.63 -10.59
CA ASN A 37 -21.07 -10.80 -11.10
C ASN A 37 -19.98 -11.34 -10.15
N GLY A 38 -19.93 -10.87 -8.90
CA GLY A 38 -18.99 -11.34 -7.88
C GLY A 38 -17.80 -10.41 -7.65
N GLU A 39 -16.99 -10.76 -6.66
CA GLU A 39 -15.81 -9.99 -6.26
C GLU A 39 -14.70 -10.12 -7.30
N THR A 40 -14.30 -9.01 -7.91
CA THR A 40 -13.29 -8.97 -8.96
C THR A 40 -12.24 -7.89 -8.66
N GLU A 41 -10.95 -8.25 -8.69
CA GLU A 41 -9.86 -7.26 -8.68
C GLU A 41 -9.98 -6.42 -9.96
N ILE A 42 -10.19 -5.11 -9.83
CA ILE A 42 -10.31 -4.19 -10.97
C ILE A 42 -9.11 -3.24 -11.10
N GLY A 43 -8.19 -3.23 -10.14
CA GLY A 43 -6.97 -2.43 -10.20
C GLY A 43 -6.18 -2.42 -8.89
N ARG A 44 -5.01 -1.81 -8.91
CA ARG A 44 -4.16 -1.61 -7.73
C ARG A 44 -3.66 -0.19 -7.65
N ILE A 45 -3.70 0.39 -6.45
CA ILE A 45 -2.97 1.62 -6.13
C ILE A 45 -1.71 1.20 -5.37
N LEU A 46 -0.57 1.71 -5.82
CA LEU A 46 0.74 1.39 -5.26
C LEU A 46 1.32 2.65 -4.64
N TYR A 47 1.82 2.52 -3.42
CA TYR A 47 2.63 3.55 -2.80
C TYR A 47 3.68 2.92 -1.89
N THR A 48 4.74 3.65 -1.62
CA THR A 48 5.82 3.20 -0.76
C THR A 48 6.01 4.14 0.43
N ARG A 49 6.53 3.58 1.52
CA ARG A 49 6.90 4.29 2.75
C ARG A 49 8.34 3.93 3.09
N PRO A 50 9.24 4.90 3.35
CA PRO A 50 10.59 4.60 3.79
C PRO A 50 10.56 3.91 5.15
N LEU A 51 11.50 3.00 5.40
CA LEU A 51 11.68 2.46 6.73
C LEU A 51 12.31 3.52 7.63
N THR A 52 11.72 3.75 8.80
CA THR A 52 12.24 4.68 9.81
C THR A 52 12.25 4.02 11.18
N THR A 53 12.80 4.69 12.19
CA THR A 53 12.75 4.21 13.58
C THR A 53 11.31 4.08 14.11
N GLU A 54 10.38 4.86 13.56
CA GLU A 54 8.96 4.84 13.95
C GLU A 54 8.10 3.96 13.02
N TYR A 55 8.54 3.78 11.78
CA TYR A 55 7.86 3.02 10.74
C TYR A 55 8.70 1.80 10.34
N ASN A 56 8.65 0.76 11.18
CA ASN A 56 9.46 -0.45 11.05
C ASN A 56 8.74 -1.70 11.54
N PHE A 57 9.43 -2.84 11.42
CA PHE A 57 8.91 -4.17 11.70
C PHE A 57 8.93 -4.55 13.19
N ILE A 58 8.84 -3.58 14.13
CA ILE A 58 8.85 -3.87 15.59
C ILE A 58 7.77 -4.90 15.99
N LYS A 59 6.55 -4.79 15.43
CA LYS A 59 5.46 -5.75 15.72
C LYS A 59 5.81 -7.16 15.26
N GLN A 60 6.49 -7.29 14.13
CA GLN A 60 6.97 -8.57 13.63
C GLN A 60 8.08 -9.13 14.54
N GLN A 61 9.03 -8.30 14.94
CA GLN A 61 10.11 -8.70 15.86
C GLN A 61 9.52 -9.22 17.20
N ALA A 62 8.55 -8.52 17.76
CA ALA A 62 7.89 -8.94 19.00
C ALA A 62 7.14 -10.27 18.83
N GLU A 63 6.46 -10.50 17.69
CA GLU A 63 5.82 -11.79 17.41
C GLU A 63 6.87 -12.92 17.28
N GLU A 64 7.97 -12.65 16.57
CA GLU A 64 9.08 -13.59 16.38
C GLU A 64 9.69 -14.05 17.71
N GLU A 65 9.93 -13.11 18.62
CA GLU A 65 10.45 -13.36 19.96
C GLU A 65 9.45 -14.17 20.82
N SER A 66 8.15 -13.93 20.66
CA SER A 66 7.11 -14.63 21.43
C SER A 66 6.82 -16.07 21.00
N LEU A 67 6.97 -16.39 19.70
CA LEU A 67 6.58 -17.69 19.14
C LEU A 67 7.63 -18.81 19.35
N GLY A 68 8.86 -18.45 19.72
CA GLY A 68 9.95 -19.41 19.94
C GLY A 68 10.28 -20.30 18.73
N GLU A 69 11.18 -21.27 18.90
CA GLU A 69 11.64 -22.14 17.82
C GLU A 69 10.61 -23.17 17.32
N LYS A 70 9.54 -23.42 18.09
CA LYS A 70 8.61 -24.53 17.85
C LYS A 70 7.70 -24.37 16.63
N ASN A 71 7.54 -23.15 16.11
CA ASN A 71 6.59 -22.87 15.01
C ASN A 71 7.25 -22.64 13.64
N LYS A 72 8.50 -23.08 13.42
CA LYS A 72 9.18 -22.97 12.10
C LYS A 72 8.38 -23.63 10.97
N PHE A 73 7.69 -24.74 11.23
CA PHE A 73 6.82 -25.40 10.24
C PHE A 73 5.54 -24.61 9.94
N GLU A 74 4.89 -23.99 10.93
CA GLU A 74 3.70 -23.15 10.70
C GLU A 74 4.04 -21.91 9.85
N ARG A 75 5.26 -21.37 9.99
CA ARG A 75 5.77 -20.26 9.15
C ARG A 75 5.93 -20.63 7.67
N LEU A 76 6.10 -21.91 7.34
CA LEU A 76 6.19 -22.36 5.95
C LEU A 76 4.81 -22.45 5.27
N PHE A 77 3.74 -22.60 6.06
CA PHE A 77 2.37 -22.74 5.55
C PHE A 77 1.55 -21.43 5.64
N GLN A 78 2.05 -20.41 6.34
CA GLN A 78 1.41 -19.10 6.48
C GLN A 78 2.17 -18.03 5.68
N GLU A 79 1.46 -17.03 5.16
CA GLU A 79 2.10 -15.85 4.56
C GLU A 79 2.93 -15.14 5.65
N TYR A 80 4.26 -15.16 5.47
CA TYR A 80 5.22 -14.62 6.42
C TYR A 80 6.05 -13.50 5.77
N PRO A 81 6.14 -12.31 6.38
CA PRO A 81 5.50 -11.90 7.63
C PRO A 81 3.97 -11.80 7.49
N LYS A 82 3.24 -11.95 8.60
CA LYS A 82 1.79 -11.71 8.59
C LYS A 82 1.52 -10.26 8.18
N GLN A 83 0.57 -10.08 7.27
CA GLN A 83 0.18 -8.75 6.76
C GLN A 83 -0.17 -7.75 7.87
N ALA A 84 -0.74 -8.23 8.98
CA ALA A 84 -1.08 -7.40 10.16
C ALA A 84 0.14 -6.81 10.90
N ASN A 85 1.33 -7.38 10.70
CA ASN A 85 2.55 -6.96 11.41
C ASN A 85 3.42 -6.00 10.61
N TYR A 86 3.08 -5.76 9.34
CA TYR A 86 3.73 -4.71 8.57
C TYR A 86 3.51 -3.36 9.25
N PRO A 87 4.48 -2.43 9.15
CA PRO A 87 4.32 -1.11 9.73
C PRO A 87 3.10 -0.46 9.08
N ASN A 88 2.22 0.13 9.89
CA ASN A 88 0.99 0.77 9.45
C ASN A 88 0.64 1.84 10.46
N ASP A 89 0.39 3.06 9.99
CA ASP A 89 0.03 4.19 10.81
C ASP A 89 -1.18 4.94 10.25
N ARG A 90 -1.56 6.02 10.93
CA ARG A 90 -2.80 6.74 10.67
C ARG A 90 -2.96 7.20 9.21
N ILE A 91 -1.88 7.63 8.54
CA ILE A 91 -1.99 8.08 7.15
C ILE A 91 -2.26 6.89 6.19
N ASP A 92 -1.71 5.71 6.47
CA ASP A 92 -2.03 4.50 5.69
C ASP A 92 -3.50 4.11 5.83
N GLU A 93 -4.05 4.21 7.05
CA GLU A 93 -5.47 3.97 7.31
C GLU A 93 -6.35 4.97 6.54
N ILE A 94 -5.99 6.26 6.55
CA ILE A 94 -6.72 7.31 5.86
C ILE A 94 -6.76 7.03 4.34
N ILE A 95 -5.61 6.69 3.73
CA ILE A 95 -5.51 6.35 2.30
C ILE A 95 -6.35 5.10 1.99
N PHE A 96 -6.21 4.05 2.79
CA PHE A 96 -6.94 2.80 2.55
C PHE A 96 -8.45 2.98 2.71
N ASN A 97 -8.88 3.71 3.73
CA ASN A 97 -10.29 4.02 3.95
C ASN A 97 -10.89 4.88 2.83
N ALA A 98 -10.11 5.80 2.24
CA ALA A 98 -10.55 6.57 1.08
C ALA A 98 -10.94 5.67 -0.09
N VAL A 99 -10.17 4.61 -0.33
CA VAL A 99 -10.47 3.61 -1.37
C VAL A 99 -11.64 2.73 -0.95
N LYS A 100 -11.68 2.26 0.29
CA LYS A 100 -12.78 1.40 0.79
C LYS A 100 -14.15 2.08 0.79
N ARG A 101 -14.22 3.41 0.93
CA ARG A 101 -15.48 4.14 0.80
C ARG A 101 -16.13 3.95 -0.57
N ALA A 102 -15.31 3.88 -1.62
CA ALA A 102 -15.77 3.62 -2.99
C ALA A 102 -15.84 2.11 -3.31
N TYR A 103 -14.94 1.32 -2.73
CA TYR A 103 -14.79 -0.12 -3.00
C TYR A 103 -14.63 -0.91 -1.70
N PRO A 104 -15.72 -1.22 -0.97
CA PRO A 104 -15.69 -1.72 0.41
C PRO A 104 -14.95 -3.05 0.60
N LYS A 105 -14.89 -3.87 -0.45
CA LYS A 105 -14.19 -5.17 -0.44
C LYS A 105 -12.69 -5.07 -0.71
N SER A 106 -12.17 -3.88 -1.02
CA SER A 106 -10.75 -3.68 -1.28
C SER A 106 -9.89 -4.09 -0.08
N VAL A 107 -8.69 -4.60 -0.38
CA VAL A 107 -7.75 -5.12 0.62
C VAL A 107 -6.40 -4.41 0.51
N LEU A 108 -5.72 -4.25 1.65
CA LEU A 108 -4.36 -3.74 1.72
C LEU A 108 -3.40 -4.92 1.84
N ARG A 109 -2.45 -5.01 0.91
CA ARG A 109 -1.33 -5.93 0.97
C ARG A 109 -0.03 -5.13 1.08
N ASN A 110 0.89 -5.61 1.89
CA ASN A 110 2.18 -5.01 2.15
C ASN A 110 3.28 -5.96 1.68
N ASP A 111 4.37 -5.39 1.20
CA ASP A 111 5.61 -6.10 0.89
C ASP A 111 6.80 -5.30 1.39
N SER A 112 7.88 -5.99 1.74
CA SER A 112 9.16 -5.38 2.08
C SER A 112 10.02 -5.26 0.84
N ILE A 113 10.67 -4.10 0.65
CA ILE A 113 11.65 -3.86 -0.41
C ILE A 113 12.99 -3.72 0.29
N LEU A 114 13.76 -4.80 0.33
CA LEU A 114 15.01 -4.91 1.09
C LEU A 114 16.20 -5.29 0.22
N PHE A 115 15.94 -5.95 -0.91
CA PHE A 115 16.94 -6.44 -1.85
C PHE A 115 16.77 -5.81 -3.22
N ASN A 116 17.85 -5.81 -4.01
CA ASN A 116 17.84 -5.35 -5.40
C ASN A 116 16.77 -6.04 -6.26
N VAL A 117 16.51 -7.32 -6.04
CA VAL A 117 15.46 -8.07 -6.77
C VAL A 117 14.04 -7.64 -6.41
N ASP A 118 13.83 -7.07 -5.22
CA ASP A 118 12.52 -6.59 -4.79
C ASP A 118 12.11 -5.33 -5.57
N LEU A 119 13.07 -4.55 -6.07
CA LEU A 119 12.79 -3.39 -6.91
C LEU A 119 12.08 -3.80 -8.22
N GLU A 120 12.44 -4.96 -8.78
CA GLU A 120 11.79 -5.48 -9.99
C GLU A 120 10.32 -5.85 -9.75
N LYS A 121 9.97 -6.23 -8.52
CA LYS A 121 8.56 -6.51 -8.15
C LYS A 121 7.69 -5.28 -8.34
N ILE A 122 8.20 -4.08 -8.03
CA ILE A 122 7.47 -2.82 -8.24
C ILE A 122 7.23 -2.62 -9.74
N GLU A 123 8.24 -2.81 -10.57
CA GLU A 123 8.13 -2.67 -12.02
C GLU A 123 7.16 -3.69 -12.63
N LEU A 124 7.16 -4.94 -12.15
CA LEU A 124 6.19 -5.96 -12.56
C LEU A 124 4.75 -5.59 -12.19
N LEU A 125 4.55 -4.99 -11.00
CA LEU A 125 3.22 -4.52 -10.58
C LEU A 125 2.76 -3.32 -11.41
N LYS A 126 3.68 -2.47 -11.86
CA LYS A 126 3.43 -1.30 -12.71
C LYS A 126 3.22 -1.65 -14.18
N ASN A 127 3.65 -2.83 -14.64
CA ASN A 127 3.49 -3.30 -16.02
C ASN A 127 2.03 -3.70 -16.33
N ARG A 128 1.13 -2.71 -16.32
CA ARG A 128 -0.32 -2.82 -16.47
C ARG A 128 -0.87 -1.57 -17.14
N ASN A 129 -2.16 -1.56 -17.52
CA ASN A 129 -2.80 -0.34 -17.97
C ASN A 129 -2.82 0.67 -16.82
N ILE A 130 -2.43 1.91 -17.12
CA ILE A 130 -2.41 3.01 -16.15
C ILE A 130 -3.68 3.84 -16.32
N ILE A 131 -4.46 3.92 -15.25
CA ILE A 131 -5.64 4.78 -15.17
C ILE A 131 -5.29 5.92 -14.22
N LYS A 132 -5.30 7.16 -14.73
CA LYS A 132 -4.97 8.35 -13.95
C LYS A 132 -6.12 8.68 -13.00
N SER A 133 -5.79 8.92 -11.74
CA SER A 133 -6.75 9.23 -10.68
C SER A 133 -6.13 10.23 -9.69
N ALA A 134 -6.86 10.59 -8.64
CA ALA A 134 -6.38 11.45 -7.58
C ALA A 134 -7.01 11.11 -6.23
N ILE A 135 -6.30 11.44 -5.16
CA ILE A 135 -6.80 11.43 -3.79
C ILE A 135 -6.81 12.87 -3.28
N TYR A 136 -7.96 13.34 -2.80
CA TYR A 136 -8.07 14.59 -2.05
C TYR A 136 -7.99 14.28 -0.57
N PHE A 137 -7.01 14.85 0.11
CA PHE A 137 -6.92 14.82 1.57
C PHE A 137 -7.63 16.06 2.10
N SER A 138 -8.71 15.86 2.85
CA SER A 138 -9.53 16.96 3.37
C SER A 138 -9.75 16.79 4.87
N PRO A 139 -9.63 17.87 5.67
CA PRO A 139 -10.12 17.83 7.04
C PRO A 139 -11.64 17.62 7.03
N GLU A 140 -12.10 16.87 8.01
CA GLU A 140 -13.50 16.61 8.30
C GLU A 140 -13.83 17.11 9.70
N PHE A 141 -15.05 17.64 9.86
CA PHE A 141 -15.49 18.37 11.05
C PHE A 141 -16.63 17.66 11.77
N SER A 142 -16.91 16.40 11.45
CA SER A 142 -18.06 15.65 11.99
C SER A 142 -17.97 15.37 13.49
N MET A 143 -16.77 15.40 14.06
CA MET A 143 -16.50 15.17 15.49
C MET A 143 -16.29 16.46 16.30
N VAL A 144 -16.48 17.62 15.67
CA VAL A 144 -16.26 18.93 16.32
C VAL A 144 -17.47 19.33 17.16
N GLU A 145 -17.25 19.64 18.44
CA GLU A 145 -18.31 20.11 19.35
C GLU A 145 -18.82 21.52 18.97
N ASN A 146 -17.93 22.40 18.50
CA ASN A 146 -18.26 23.78 18.14
C ASN A 146 -17.64 24.21 16.80
N PHE A 147 -18.43 24.15 15.72
CA PHE A 147 -17.96 24.54 14.38
C PHE A 147 -17.60 26.05 14.28
N TYR A 148 -18.12 26.90 15.16
CA TYR A 148 -17.79 28.34 15.15
C TYR A 148 -16.31 28.60 15.39
N ASP A 149 -15.60 27.71 16.07
CA ASP A 149 -14.15 27.84 16.31
C ASP A 149 -13.32 27.74 15.02
N TYR A 150 -13.94 27.32 13.91
CA TYR A 150 -13.30 27.10 12.62
C TYR A 150 -13.70 28.12 11.56
N VAL A 151 -14.66 29.01 11.85
CA VAL A 151 -15.13 30.03 10.91
C VAL A 151 -14.00 31.00 10.58
N GLY A 152 -13.73 31.18 9.28
CA GLY A 152 -12.67 32.07 8.79
C GLY A 152 -11.25 31.51 8.90
N LYS A 153 -11.08 30.26 9.38
CA LYS A 153 -9.78 29.57 9.36
C LYS A 153 -9.54 28.91 8.01
N GLU A 154 -8.27 28.84 7.62
CA GLU A 154 -7.82 28.13 6.42
C GLU A 154 -7.21 26.78 6.81
N PHE A 155 -7.41 25.78 5.95
CA PHE A 155 -6.89 24.43 6.15
C PHE A 155 -6.22 23.91 4.88
N GLN A 156 -5.15 23.15 5.05
CA GLN A 156 -4.50 22.48 3.93
C GLN A 156 -5.32 21.26 3.50
N ALA A 157 -5.60 21.17 2.21
CA ALA A 157 -6.32 20.06 1.60
C ALA A 157 -5.62 19.59 0.31
N PRO A 158 -4.47 18.89 0.43
CA PRO A 158 -3.67 18.53 -0.72
C PRO A 158 -4.39 17.52 -1.63
N ARG A 159 -4.21 17.70 -2.93
CA ARG A 159 -4.63 16.76 -3.97
C ARG A 159 -3.40 16.04 -4.52
N ILE A 160 -3.34 14.73 -4.31
CA ILE A 160 -2.25 13.91 -4.84
C ILE A 160 -2.74 13.16 -6.09
N SER A 161 -1.96 13.26 -7.17
CA SER A 161 -2.22 12.46 -8.37
C SER A 161 -1.70 11.05 -8.16
N ILE A 162 -2.49 10.05 -8.51
CA ILE A 162 -2.16 8.64 -8.34
C ILE A 162 -2.39 7.86 -9.63
N ASN A 163 -1.75 6.71 -9.73
CA ASN A 163 -1.99 5.74 -10.79
C ASN A 163 -2.78 4.55 -10.23
N ILE A 164 -3.77 4.08 -10.99
CA ILE A 164 -4.39 2.77 -10.77
C ILE A 164 -3.87 1.83 -11.87
N TYR A 165 -3.21 0.76 -11.45
CA TYR A 165 -2.63 -0.26 -12.31
C TYR A 165 -3.62 -1.41 -12.49
N SER A 166 -4.13 -1.59 -13.72
CA SER A 166 -5.21 -2.53 -14.01
C SER A 166 -4.95 -3.40 -15.23
N TYR A 167 -5.47 -4.63 -15.22
CA TYR A 167 -5.57 -5.47 -16.41
C TYR A 167 -6.80 -5.16 -17.27
N TYR A 168 -7.75 -4.37 -16.73
CA TYR A 168 -8.97 -3.98 -17.43
C TYR A 168 -8.72 -2.74 -18.30
N ARG A 169 -9.67 -2.46 -19.21
CA ARG A 169 -9.66 -1.22 -19.98
C ARG A 169 -9.93 -0.02 -19.06
N PRO A 170 -9.34 1.16 -19.35
CA PRO A 170 -9.44 2.35 -18.50
C PRO A 170 -10.87 2.78 -18.14
N ASP A 171 -11.81 2.51 -19.04
CA ASP A 171 -13.20 2.96 -19.05
C ASP A 171 -13.97 2.62 -17.75
N PHE A 172 -13.54 1.59 -16.99
CA PHE A 172 -14.20 1.18 -15.74
C PHE A 172 -13.86 2.06 -14.53
N LEU A 173 -12.72 2.73 -14.56
CA LEU A 173 -12.19 3.54 -13.45
C LEU A 173 -11.85 4.97 -13.88
N GLU A 174 -12.19 5.33 -15.12
CA GLU A 174 -11.93 6.66 -15.66
C GLU A 174 -12.66 7.73 -14.84
N GLY A 175 -11.93 8.79 -14.47
CA GLY A 175 -12.46 9.87 -13.64
C GLY A 175 -12.66 9.51 -12.16
N GLN A 176 -12.29 8.31 -11.72
CA GLN A 176 -12.35 7.95 -10.31
C GLN A 176 -11.48 8.90 -9.50
N ILE A 177 -12.05 9.47 -8.44
CA ILE A 177 -11.37 10.29 -7.44
C ILE A 177 -11.69 9.69 -6.08
N PHE A 178 -10.71 9.70 -5.17
CA PHE A 178 -10.89 9.26 -3.79
C PHE A 178 -10.83 10.45 -2.85
N TYR A 179 -11.61 10.37 -1.77
CA TYR A 179 -11.64 11.38 -0.72
C TYR A 179 -11.13 10.76 0.57
N ALA A 180 -9.95 11.19 0.98
CA ALA A 180 -9.26 10.84 2.20
C ALA A 180 -9.60 11.90 3.26
N ASN A 181 -10.54 11.56 4.14
CA ASN A 181 -10.94 12.49 5.19
C ASN A 181 -10.19 12.15 6.48
N PHE A 182 -9.71 13.18 7.17
CA PHE A 182 -9.07 13.08 8.49
C PHE A 182 -9.69 14.10 9.43
N ASP A 183 -9.66 13.84 10.74
CA ASP A 183 -10.22 14.77 11.71
C ASP A 183 -9.43 16.09 11.70
N VAL A 184 -10.12 17.23 11.71
CA VAL A 184 -9.46 18.56 11.70
C VAL A 184 -8.47 18.78 12.86
N SER A 185 -8.62 18.05 13.97
CA SER A 185 -7.69 18.07 15.10
C SER A 185 -6.39 17.30 14.84
N GLU A 186 -6.34 16.43 13.83
CA GLU A 186 -5.16 15.64 13.46
C GLU A 186 -4.15 16.47 12.63
N SER A 187 -3.40 17.35 13.31
CA SER A 187 -2.48 18.29 12.65
C SER A 187 -1.28 17.64 11.94
N ASN A 188 -0.88 16.42 12.31
CA ASN A 188 0.29 15.74 11.75
C ASN A 188 0.00 14.91 10.50
N VAL A 189 -1.27 14.78 10.09
CA VAL A 189 -1.64 13.95 8.92
C VAL A 189 -0.97 14.46 7.64
N ILE A 190 -0.94 15.78 7.46
CA ILE A 190 -0.36 16.39 6.26
C ILE A 190 1.16 16.25 6.25
N GLU A 191 1.83 16.40 7.39
CA GLU A 191 3.27 16.14 7.52
C GLU A 191 3.60 14.67 7.23
N LYS A 192 2.82 13.74 7.80
CA LYS A 192 3.02 12.30 7.54
C LYS A 192 2.77 11.93 6.08
N LEU A 193 1.89 12.64 5.38
CA LEU A 193 1.63 12.44 3.96
C LEU A 193 2.89 12.68 3.10
N GLU A 194 3.81 13.54 3.53
CA GLU A 194 5.08 13.77 2.83
C GLU A 194 5.97 12.52 2.78
N THR A 195 5.75 11.57 3.70
CA THR A 195 6.46 10.28 3.71
C THR A 195 5.86 9.24 2.77
N VAL A 196 4.75 9.56 2.09
CA VAL A 196 4.02 8.66 1.18
C VAL A 196 4.44 8.93 -0.25
N HIS A 197 5.02 7.92 -0.91
CA HIS A 197 5.40 8.02 -2.32
C HIS A 197 4.51 7.14 -3.20
N PHE A 198 3.57 7.73 -3.94
CA PHE A 198 2.76 7.00 -4.91
C PHE A 198 3.56 6.69 -6.18
N GLU A 199 3.46 5.45 -6.66
CA GLU A 199 4.22 4.92 -7.81
C GLU A 199 3.51 5.19 -9.16
#